data_AF-A0A5E3XDN4-F1
#
_entry.id   AF-A0A5E3XDN4-F1
#
_cell.length_a   1.000
_cell.length_b   1.000
_cell.length_c   1.000
_cell.angle_alpha   90.00
_cell.angle_beta   90.00
_cell.angle_gamma   90.00
#
_symmetry.space_group_name_H-M   'P 1'
#
loop_
_entity.id
_entity.type
_entity.pdbx_description
1 polymer ?
#
loop_
_entity_poly.entity_id
_entity_poly.type
_entity_poly.pdbx_seq_one_letter_code
_entity_poly.pdbx_strand_id
1 'polypeptide(L)'
;MVSEVRVLDADQVHFLTSVLAHDFEPFLWTADPLFTGFGAVSKWVADRKNNIVNFHPLFATPEEEEKKAFRQAIDRFFRDHYHCLRFRGGQELKKRTRRSLAGPPVNRKIGRPKHGQRVKDTHLYSLPSPVPGERNTFASCGYKFKISKPLQTRWYFHWDHYVENGGRIIKACEFNQRMEIPAMAVIVRDPEWLANQEGMHRYVVSRPWP
;
A
#
# COMPACT_ATOMS: atom_id res chain seq x y z
N MET A 1 23.74 6.03 -15.46
CA MET A 1 22.57 5.59 -14.68
C MET A 1 22.66 6.26 -13.33
N VAL A 2 21.82 7.27 -13.07
CA VAL A 2 21.75 7.92 -11.76
C VAL A 2 20.90 6.99 -10.90
N SER A 3 21.53 6.28 -9.96
CA SER A 3 20.81 5.52 -8.95
C SER A 3 19.75 6.44 -8.34
N GLU A 4 18.48 6.04 -8.31
CA GLU A 4 17.47 6.72 -7.51
C GLU A 4 17.94 6.65 -6.06
N VAL A 5 18.68 7.68 -5.64
CA VAL A 5 19.19 7.80 -4.29
C VAL A 5 17.95 7.84 -3.41
N ARG A 6 17.75 6.79 -2.62
CA ARG A 6 16.77 6.82 -1.54
C ARG A 6 17.25 7.86 -0.56
N VAL A 7 16.64 9.04 -0.65
CA VAL A 7 17.00 10.23 0.15
C VAL A 7 16.76 9.98 1.64
N LEU A 8 15.83 9.08 1.99
CA LEU A 8 15.49 8.78 3.38
C LEU A 8 15.93 7.37 3.78
N ASP A 9 16.55 7.25 4.95
CA ASP A 9 16.87 5.99 5.60
C ASP A 9 15.65 5.36 6.32
N ALA A 10 15.84 4.17 6.89
CA ALA A 10 14.77 3.44 7.56
C ALA A 10 14.24 4.14 8.82
N ASP A 11 15.11 4.77 9.61
CA ASP A 11 14.75 5.42 10.87
C ASP A 11 14.00 6.73 10.61
N GLN A 12 14.43 7.49 9.59
CA GLN A 12 13.74 8.68 9.10
C GLN A 12 12.34 8.33 8.58
N VAL A 13 12.19 7.25 7.80
CA VAL A 13 10.88 6.79 7.33
C VAL A 13 9.98 6.36 8.49
N HIS A 14 10.53 5.64 9.46
CA HIS A 14 9.79 5.24 10.67
C HIS A 14 9.32 6.47 11.46
N PHE A 15 10.21 7.45 11.67
CA PHE A 15 9.87 8.71 12.33
C PHE A 15 8.75 9.47 11.59
N LEU A 16 8.86 9.65 10.28
CA LEU A 16 7.83 10.34 9.49
C LEU A 16 6.48 9.60 9.55
N THR A 17 6.50 8.27 9.56
CA THR A 17 5.26 7.47 9.71
C THR A 17 4.59 7.75 11.05
N SER A 18 5.37 7.88 12.12
CA SER A 18 4.87 8.28 13.44
C SER A 18 4.25 9.68 13.43
N VAL A 19 4.94 10.67 12.83
CA VAL A 19 4.42 12.04 12.68
C VAL A 19 3.10 12.06 11.90
N LEU A 20 2.99 11.25 10.83
CA LEU A 20 1.75 11.16 10.07
C LEU A 20 0.59 10.65 10.91
N ALA A 21 0.80 9.56 11.66
CA ALA A 21 -0.23 8.93 12.46
C ALA A 21 -0.66 9.76 13.69
N HIS A 22 0.31 10.38 14.38
CA HIS A 22 0.07 11.02 15.68
C HIS A 22 -0.18 12.52 15.60
N ASP A 23 0.38 13.21 14.61
CA ASP A 23 0.23 14.67 14.50
C ASP A 23 -0.65 15.06 13.31
N PHE A 24 -0.32 14.54 12.12
CA PHE A 24 -0.92 15.00 10.89
C PHE A 24 -2.36 14.54 10.74
N GLU A 25 -2.65 13.26 11.01
CA GLU A 25 -4.00 12.72 10.90
C GLU A 25 -5.01 13.45 11.82
N PRO A 26 -4.76 13.62 13.13
CA PRO A 26 -5.66 14.38 14.00
C PRO A 26 -5.88 15.82 13.53
N PHE A 27 -4.81 16.50 13.08
CA PHE A 27 -4.93 17.83 12.50
C PHE A 27 -5.79 17.84 11.24
N LEU A 28 -5.56 16.89 10.33
CA LEU A 28 -6.26 16.75 9.06
C LEU A 28 -7.77 16.55 9.26
N TRP A 29 -8.18 15.70 10.21
CA TRP A 29 -9.60 15.48 10.52
C TRP A 29 -10.30 16.73 11.06
N THR A 30 -9.54 17.65 11.65
CA THR A 30 -10.06 18.92 12.16
C THR A 30 -10.08 19.99 11.07
N ALA A 31 -9.01 20.10 10.30
CA ALA A 31 -8.79 21.16 9.33
C ALA A 31 -9.48 20.93 7.97
N ASP A 32 -9.52 19.68 7.49
CA ASP A 32 -10.12 19.31 6.20
C ASP A 32 -10.86 17.96 6.28
N PRO A 33 -11.95 17.88 7.08
CA PRO A 33 -12.70 16.64 7.29
C PRO A 33 -13.32 16.07 5.99
N LEU A 34 -13.47 16.91 4.97
CA LEU A 34 -14.04 16.53 3.67
C LEU A 34 -12.96 16.25 2.61
N PHE A 35 -11.68 16.36 2.95
CA PHE A 35 -10.56 16.19 2.04
C PHE A 35 -10.71 16.99 0.74
N THR A 36 -11.03 18.28 0.86
CA THR A 36 -11.24 19.21 -0.25
C THR A 36 -10.00 19.34 -1.13
N GLY A 37 -8.81 19.28 -0.54
CA GLY A 37 -7.54 19.28 -1.28
C GLY A 37 -6.34 19.56 -0.38
N PHE A 38 -5.15 19.14 -0.83
CA PHE A 38 -3.92 19.31 -0.05
C PHE A 38 -3.61 20.78 0.29
N GLY A 39 -4.14 21.73 -0.49
CA GLY A 39 -4.04 23.16 -0.18
C GLY A 39 -4.52 23.51 1.22
N ALA A 40 -5.59 22.86 1.71
CA ALA A 40 -6.18 23.11 3.02
C ALA A 40 -5.22 22.83 4.20
N VAL A 41 -4.25 21.93 4.00
CA VAL A 41 -3.26 21.54 5.02
C VAL A 41 -1.84 21.96 4.70
N SER A 42 -1.63 22.60 3.54
CA SER A 42 -0.30 22.91 3.00
C SER A 42 0.53 23.81 3.92
N LYS A 43 -0.09 24.79 4.58
CA LYS A 43 0.58 25.67 5.54
C LYS A 43 1.13 24.89 6.74
N TRP A 44 0.29 24.05 7.35
CA TRP A 44 0.71 23.21 8.48
C TRP A 44 1.84 22.25 8.08
N VAL A 45 1.75 21.63 6.90
CA VAL A 45 2.80 20.74 6.39
C VAL A 45 4.11 21.50 6.15
N ALA A 46 4.04 22.72 5.60
CA ALA A 46 5.24 23.55 5.39
C ALA A 46 5.94 23.86 6.71
N ASP A 47 5.18 24.28 7.73
CA ASP A 47 5.70 24.60 9.06
C ASP A 47 6.31 23.34 9.72
N ARG A 48 5.59 22.21 9.70
CA ARG A 48 6.04 20.95 10.29
C ARG A 48 7.29 20.39 9.60
N LYS A 49 7.33 20.43 8.26
CA LYS A 49 8.49 20.04 7.47
C LYS A 49 9.72 20.87 7.82
N ASN A 50 9.58 22.19 7.91
CA ASN A 50 10.68 23.08 8.29
C ASN A 50 11.15 22.77 9.72
N ASN A 51 10.22 22.49 10.64
CA ASN A 51 10.56 22.11 12.00
C ASN A 51 11.35 20.78 12.06
N ILE A 52 10.91 19.76 11.31
CA ILE A 52 11.61 18.46 11.26
C ILE A 52 13.03 18.63 10.72
N VAL A 53 13.20 19.28 9.57
CA VAL A 53 14.52 19.40 8.92
C VAL A 53 15.49 20.27 9.71
N ASN A 54 15.01 21.31 10.40
CA ASN A 54 15.88 22.25 11.09
C ASN A 54 16.22 21.84 12.54
N PHE A 55 15.38 21.02 13.19
CA PHE A 55 15.52 20.74 14.63
C PHE A 55 15.62 19.25 14.99
N HIS A 56 15.22 18.33 14.11
CA HIS A 56 15.23 16.92 14.47
C HIS A 56 16.60 16.28 14.22
N PRO A 57 17.20 15.56 15.20
CA PRO A 57 18.55 14.98 15.06
C PRO A 57 18.72 14.06 13.86
N LEU A 58 17.69 13.27 13.50
CA LEU A 58 17.74 12.38 12.32
C LEU A 58 17.90 13.10 10.98
N PHE A 59 17.65 14.41 10.93
CA PHE A 59 17.75 15.23 9.72
C PHE A 59 18.85 16.30 9.86
N ALA A 60 19.68 16.21 10.90
CA ALA A 60 20.76 17.15 11.14
C ALA A 60 21.87 16.93 10.11
N THR A 61 21.95 17.83 9.14
CA THR A 61 23.03 17.88 8.14
C THR A 61 23.54 19.32 7.99
N PRO A 62 24.87 19.52 7.83
CA PRO A 62 25.43 20.83 7.52
C PRO A 62 25.15 21.25 6.06
N GLU A 63 24.81 20.31 5.17
CA GLU A 63 24.68 20.58 3.74
C GLU A 63 23.27 21.09 3.37
N GLU A 64 23.16 22.31 2.83
CA GLU A 64 21.87 22.89 2.45
C GLU A 64 21.17 22.16 1.29
N GLU A 65 21.93 21.59 0.35
CA GLU A 65 21.36 20.77 -0.73
C GLU A 65 20.71 19.49 -0.20
N GLU A 66 21.31 18.86 0.82
CA GLU A 66 20.73 17.69 1.47
C GLU A 66 19.46 18.07 2.25
N LYS A 67 19.46 19.20 2.98
CA LYS A 67 18.23 19.73 3.59
C LYS A 67 17.13 19.97 2.57
N LYS A 68 17.46 20.48 1.39
CA LYS A 68 16.50 20.69 0.30
C LYS A 68 15.94 19.35 -0.19
N ALA A 69 16.78 18.32 -0.34
CA ALA A 69 16.35 16.97 -0.68
C ALA A 69 15.42 16.38 0.39
N PHE A 70 15.76 16.51 1.69
CA PHE A 70 14.88 16.09 2.78
C PHE A 70 13.54 16.81 2.75
N ARG A 71 13.52 18.14 2.57
CA ARG A 71 12.28 18.91 2.44
C ARG A 71 11.40 18.37 1.31
N GLN A 72 11.98 18.04 0.15
CA GLN A 72 11.23 17.48 -0.98
C GLN A 72 10.69 16.07 -0.67
N ALA A 73 11.52 15.21 -0.09
CA ALA A 73 11.12 13.84 0.26
C ALA A 73 9.99 13.83 1.31
N ILE A 74 10.11 14.67 2.34
CA ILE A 74 9.08 14.86 3.37
C ILE A 74 7.78 15.40 2.76
N ASP A 75 7.84 16.43 1.91
CA ASP A 75 6.66 16.99 1.24
C ASP A 75 5.90 15.93 0.43
N ARG A 76 6.64 15.11 -0.32
CA ARG A 76 6.10 13.98 -1.06
C ARG A 76 5.43 12.97 -0.12
N PHE A 77 6.07 12.65 1.01
CA PHE A 77 5.55 11.71 2.01
C PHE A 77 4.19 12.17 2.58
N PHE A 78 4.07 13.46 2.92
CA PHE A 78 2.79 14.04 3.38
C PHE A 78 1.70 14.02 2.30
N ARG A 79 2.05 14.37 1.05
CA ARG A 79 1.09 14.35 -0.07
C ARG A 79 0.57 12.95 -0.36
N ASP A 80 1.47 11.98 -0.43
CA ASP A 80 1.13 10.58 -0.69
C ASP A 80 0.20 10.05 0.41
N HIS A 81 0.48 10.38 1.67
CA HIS A 81 -0.38 10.00 2.80
C HIS A 81 -1.76 10.68 2.75
N TYR A 82 -1.80 11.99 2.49
CA TYR A 82 -3.06 12.72 2.33
C TYR A 82 -3.92 12.13 1.21
N HIS A 83 -3.31 11.80 0.06
CA HIS A 83 -4.02 11.18 -1.05
C HIS A 83 -4.60 9.81 -0.68
N CYS A 84 -3.85 9.02 0.09
CA CYS A 84 -4.34 7.74 0.62
C CYS A 84 -5.55 7.94 1.54
N LEU A 85 -5.49 8.90 2.47
CA LEU A 85 -6.59 9.18 3.38
C LEU A 85 -7.82 9.76 2.67
N ARG A 86 -7.63 10.67 1.70
CA ARG A 86 -8.71 11.21 0.87
C ARG A 86 -9.44 10.11 0.12
N PHE A 87 -8.71 9.16 -0.46
CA PHE A 87 -9.31 8.02 -1.14
C PHE A 87 -10.13 7.17 -0.18
N ARG A 88 -9.59 6.89 1.02
CA ARG A 88 -10.28 6.12 2.06
C ARG A 88 -11.53 6.83 2.61
N GLY A 89 -11.42 8.11 2.95
CA GLY A 89 -12.51 8.93 3.48
C GLY A 89 -13.64 9.12 2.47
N GLY A 90 -13.30 9.32 1.19
CA GLY A 90 -14.27 9.44 0.11
C GLY A 90 -15.14 8.19 -0.09
N GLN A 91 -14.60 7.00 0.18
CA GLN A 91 -15.40 5.77 0.14
C GLN A 91 -16.37 5.65 1.31
N GLU A 92 -15.95 6.00 2.52
CA GLU A 92 -16.82 5.95 3.71
C GLU A 92 -17.96 6.96 3.63
N LEU A 93 -17.72 8.16 3.11
CA LEU A 93 -18.78 9.14 2.84
C LEU A 93 -19.81 8.59 1.83
N LYS A 94 -19.37 7.97 0.73
CA LYS A 94 -20.27 7.35 -0.25
C LYS A 94 -21.12 6.23 0.36
N LYS A 95 -20.55 5.41 1.26
CA LYS A 95 -21.30 4.36 1.97
C LYS A 95 -22.36 4.95 2.89
N ARG A 96 -22.06 6.05 3.61
CA ARG A 96 -23.03 6.74 4.47
C ARG A 96 -24.17 7.35 3.67
N THR A 97 -23.89 8.03 2.56
CA THR A 97 -24.94 8.58 1.68
C THR A 97 -25.85 7.49 1.13
N ARG A 98 -25.30 6.33 0.72
CA ARG A 98 -26.11 5.20 0.25
C ARG A 98 -27.01 4.61 1.34
N ARG A 99 -26.53 4.50 2.58
CA ARG A 99 -27.34 4.01 3.71
C ARG A 99 -28.42 5.01 4.14
N SER A 100 -28.19 6.30 3.97
CA SER A 100 -29.19 7.34 4.28
C SER A 100 -30.31 7.42 3.25
N LEU A 101 -30.10 6.95 2.01
CA LEU A 101 -31.08 6.96 0.92
C LEU A 101 -31.74 5.59 0.68
N ALA A 102 -31.12 4.50 1.12
CA ALA A 102 -31.75 3.19 1.13
C ALA A 102 -32.69 3.10 2.33
N GLY A 103 -34.00 3.22 2.07
CA GLY A 103 -35.04 2.91 3.06
C GLY A 103 -34.91 1.47 3.60
N PRO A 104 -35.69 1.12 4.64
CA PRO A 104 -35.56 -0.15 5.35
C PRO A 104 -35.58 -1.35 4.40
N PRO A 105 -34.63 -2.29 4.55
CA PRO A 105 -34.51 -3.43 3.65
C PRO A 105 -35.74 -4.32 3.76
N VAL A 106 -36.44 -4.53 2.63
CA VAL A 106 -37.50 -5.53 2.51
C VAL A 106 -36.86 -6.91 2.60
N ASN A 107 -37.29 -7.66 3.62
CA ASN A 107 -36.71 -8.91 4.08
C ASN A 107 -36.85 -10.04 3.03
N ARG A 108 -35.76 -10.42 2.36
CA ARG A 108 -35.70 -11.65 1.55
C ARG A 108 -34.74 -12.64 2.21
N LYS A 109 -35.32 -13.63 2.89
CA LYS A 109 -34.63 -14.79 3.49
C LYS A 109 -34.03 -15.66 2.39
N ILE A 110 -32.70 -15.81 2.34
CA ILE A 110 -32.05 -16.98 1.73
C ILE A 110 -30.80 -17.38 2.53
N GLY A 111 -30.85 -18.60 3.07
CA GLY A 111 -29.78 -19.62 3.19
C GLY A 111 -28.37 -19.26 3.67
N ARG A 112 -27.98 -19.86 4.80
CA ARG A 112 -26.62 -19.99 5.37
C ARG A 112 -25.87 -21.19 4.75
N PRO A 113 -24.52 -21.21 4.75
CA PRO A 113 -23.81 -22.22 5.55
C PRO A 113 -22.58 -21.72 6.34
N LYS A 114 -22.02 -22.61 7.16
CA LYS A 114 -21.05 -22.44 8.28
C LYS A 114 -19.62 -22.96 7.95
N HIS A 115 -18.68 -22.65 8.86
CA HIS A 115 -17.29 -23.15 9.08
C HIS A 115 -16.19 -22.50 8.22
N GLY A 116 -14.99 -22.10 8.69
CA GLY A 116 -14.35 -22.15 10.01
C GLY A 116 -12.88 -22.62 9.88
N GLN A 117 -11.88 -21.76 10.11
CA GLN A 117 -10.57 -22.11 10.72
C GLN A 117 -9.62 -20.88 10.80
N ARG A 118 -8.82 -20.84 11.87
CA ARG A 118 -7.88 -19.77 12.24
C ARG A 118 -6.49 -20.38 12.29
N VAL A 119 -5.56 -19.89 11.47
CA VAL A 119 -4.13 -20.28 11.52
C VAL A 119 -3.29 -19.05 11.84
N LYS A 120 -2.45 -19.16 12.86
CA LYS A 120 -1.39 -18.20 13.22
C LYS A 120 -0.14 -18.63 12.47
N ASP A 121 0.56 -17.72 11.81
CA ASP A 121 1.95 -17.94 11.44
C ASP A 121 2.74 -16.64 11.42
N THR A 122 3.87 -16.70 12.12
CA THR A 122 4.87 -15.64 12.33
C THR A 122 6.15 -16.15 11.65
N HIS A 123 6.51 -15.61 10.50
CA HIS A 123 7.76 -15.98 9.81
C HIS A 123 8.68 -14.76 9.70
N LEU A 124 9.89 -14.94 10.22
CA LEU A 124 11.04 -14.04 10.08
C LEU A 124 11.50 -14.05 8.61
N TYR A 125 11.67 -12.86 8.03
CA TYR A 125 12.02 -12.68 6.62
C TYR A 125 13.51 -12.99 6.37
N SER A 126 13.81 -14.14 5.77
CA SER A 126 15.06 -14.35 5.04
C SER A 126 14.91 -13.74 3.63
N LEU A 127 15.89 -12.95 3.19
CA LEU A 127 15.88 -12.38 1.85
C LEU A 127 16.26 -13.47 0.82
N PRO A 128 15.50 -13.66 -0.26
CA PRO A 128 15.75 -14.69 -1.25
C PRO A 128 17.02 -14.39 -2.08
N SER A 129 17.79 -15.43 -2.40
CA SER A 129 18.95 -15.34 -3.30
C SER A 129 18.52 -14.96 -4.73
N PRO A 130 19.22 -14.03 -5.42
CA PRO A 130 18.92 -13.66 -6.79
C PRO A 130 19.11 -14.86 -7.75
N VAL A 131 18.17 -15.04 -8.69
CA VAL A 131 18.23 -16.09 -9.73
C VAL A 131 18.43 -15.41 -11.10
N PRO A 132 19.24 -15.97 -12.01
CA PRO A 132 19.44 -15.41 -13.36
C PRO A 132 18.12 -15.27 -14.13
N GLY A 133 17.92 -14.09 -14.74
CA GLY A 133 16.65 -13.69 -15.36
C GLY A 133 16.45 -14.20 -16.80
N GLU A 134 15.26 -14.71 -17.09
CA GLU A 134 14.78 -15.05 -18.43
C GLU A 134 13.74 -14.02 -18.92
N ARG A 135 13.60 -13.82 -20.23
CA ARG A 135 12.60 -12.88 -20.80
C ARG A 135 11.18 -13.23 -20.35
N ASN A 136 10.40 -12.23 -19.96
CA ASN A 136 9.01 -12.35 -19.45
C ASN A 136 8.87 -13.17 -18.16
N THR A 137 9.95 -13.30 -17.41
CA THR A 137 9.97 -14.02 -16.14
C THR A 137 10.12 -13.04 -14.99
N PHE A 138 9.26 -13.16 -13.99
CA PHE A 138 9.30 -12.38 -12.76
C PHE A 138 9.72 -13.28 -11.59
N ALA A 139 10.63 -12.82 -10.74
CA ALA A 139 11.08 -13.55 -9.56
C ALA A 139 10.71 -12.81 -8.28
N SER A 140 10.08 -13.50 -7.33
CA SER A 140 9.70 -12.95 -6.02
C SER A 140 9.79 -14.03 -4.95
N CYS A 141 10.49 -13.75 -3.84
CA CYS A 141 10.68 -14.70 -2.74
C CYS A 141 11.16 -16.10 -3.19
N GLY A 142 12.03 -16.17 -4.22
CA GLY A 142 12.52 -17.43 -4.80
C GLY A 142 11.53 -18.15 -5.72
N TYR A 143 10.28 -17.68 -5.82
CA TYR A 143 9.35 -18.11 -6.85
C TYR A 143 9.74 -17.49 -8.19
N LYS A 144 9.61 -18.28 -9.26
CA LYS A 144 9.79 -17.83 -10.65
C LYS A 144 8.45 -17.94 -11.36
N PHE A 145 7.96 -16.85 -11.95
CA PHE A 145 6.69 -16.80 -12.67
C PHE A 145 6.91 -16.42 -14.14
N LYS A 146 6.25 -17.11 -15.07
CA LYS A 146 6.25 -16.77 -16.50
C LYS A 146 4.93 -16.12 -16.86
N ILE A 147 4.96 -14.80 -17.05
CA ILE A 147 3.74 -14.00 -17.23
C ILE A 147 3.65 -13.57 -18.69
N SER A 148 2.55 -13.90 -19.36
CA SER A 148 2.33 -13.47 -20.75
C SER A 148 2.09 -11.95 -20.84
N LYS A 149 2.41 -11.33 -21.98
CA LYS A 149 2.17 -9.88 -22.19
C LYS A 149 0.70 -9.45 -21.97
N PRO A 150 -0.31 -10.23 -22.39
CA PRO A 150 -1.70 -9.94 -22.04
C PRO A 150 -2.01 -10.04 -20.54
N LEU A 151 -1.33 -10.94 -19.82
CA LEU A 151 -1.49 -11.07 -18.36
C LEU A 151 -0.91 -9.87 -17.62
N GLN A 152 0.24 -9.36 -18.06
CA GLN A 152 0.87 -8.17 -17.50
C GLN A 152 -0.02 -6.91 -17.59
N THR A 153 -0.87 -6.85 -18.61
CA THR A 153 -1.68 -5.65 -18.91
C THR A 153 -3.10 -5.68 -18.34
N ARG A 154 -3.60 -6.84 -17.88
CA ARG A 154 -5.04 -6.99 -17.61
C ARG A 154 -5.42 -7.56 -16.24
N TRP A 155 -4.49 -8.06 -15.46
CA TRP A 155 -4.89 -8.89 -14.32
C TRP A 155 -4.94 -8.09 -13.04
N TYR A 156 -6.16 -7.79 -12.65
CA TYR A 156 -6.55 -7.16 -11.42
C TYR A 156 -7.38 -8.15 -10.61
N PHE A 157 -7.12 -8.25 -9.31
CA PHE A 157 -7.90 -9.07 -8.37
C PHE A 157 -8.84 -8.19 -7.56
N HIS A 158 -10.12 -8.53 -7.50
CA HIS A 158 -11.02 -7.89 -6.55
C HIS A 158 -10.51 -8.11 -5.12
N TRP A 159 -10.51 -7.04 -4.33
CA TRP A 159 -10.05 -7.07 -2.94
C TRP A 159 -10.74 -8.13 -2.09
N ASP A 160 -12.06 -8.18 -2.15
CA ASP A 160 -12.84 -9.11 -1.30
C ASP A 160 -12.44 -10.56 -1.58
N HIS A 161 -12.29 -10.90 -2.87
CA HIS A 161 -11.83 -12.22 -3.29
C HIS A 161 -10.39 -12.52 -2.83
N TYR A 162 -9.49 -11.54 -2.85
CA TYR A 162 -8.12 -11.70 -2.36
C TYR A 162 -8.09 -12.01 -0.85
N VAL A 163 -8.89 -11.30 -0.05
CA VAL A 163 -8.97 -11.49 1.41
C VAL A 163 -9.66 -12.81 1.76
N GLU A 164 -10.77 -13.14 1.11
CA GLU A 164 -11.52 -14.38 1.34
C GLU A 164 -10.67 -15.63 1.14
N ASN A 165 -9.72 -15.57 0.21
CA ASN A 165 -8.80 -16.67 -0.09
C ASN A 165 -7.51 -16.63 0.74
N GLY A 166 -7.40 -15.75 1.75
CA GLY A 166 -6.27 -15.73 2.68
C GLY A 166 -5.08 -14.86 2.27
N GLY A 167 -5.23 -13.98 1.28
CA GLY A 167 -4.19 -13.02 0.90
C GLY A 167 -3.83 -12.05 2.02
N ARG A 168 -2.55 -11.65 2.12
CA ARG A 168 -2.03 -10.77 3.19
C ARG A 168 -1.41 -9.45 2.69
N ILE A 169 -1.34 -8.48 3.61
CA ILE A 169 -0.90 -7.06 3.53
C ILE A 169 -0.45 -6.58 2.14
N ILE A 170 -1.36 -5.87 1.48
CA ILE A 170 -1.10 -4.99 0.32
C ILE A 170 -1.46 -3.57 0.74
N LYS A 171 -0.61 -2.60 0.42
CA LYS A 171 -0.79 -1.22 0.90
C LYS A 171 -1.94 -0.55 0.13
N ALA A 172 -2.68 0.33 0.78
CA ALA A 172 -3.82 1.05 0.17
C ALA A 172 -3.46 1.81 -1.12
N CYS A 173 -2.19 2.17 -1.30
CA CYS A 173 -1.67 2.81 -2.53
C CYS A 173 -1.48 1.86 -3.72
N GLU A 174 -1.53 0.55 -3.51
CA GLU A 174 -1.34 -0.47 -4.56
C GLU A 174 -2.67 -0.86 -5.24
N PHE A 175 -3.79 -0.25 -4.84
CA PHE A 175 -5.13 -0.48 -5.39
C PHE A 175 -5.46 0.51 -6.51
N ASN A 176 -6.23 0.05 -7.50
CA ASN A 176 -6.85 0.95 -8.46
C ASN A 176 -8.18 1.52 -7.92
N GLN A 177 -8.80 2.43 -8.68
CA GLN A 177 -10.07 3.08 -8.31
C GLN A 177 -11.25 2.11 -8.16
N ARG A 178 -11.13 0.87 -8.67
CA ARG A 178 -12.14 -0.19 -8.61
C ARG A 178 -11.94 -1.14 -7.43
N MET A 179 -11.03 -0.83 -6.50
CA MET A 179 -10.64 -1.72 -5.39
C MET A 179 -10.08 -3.05 -5.89
N GLU A 180 -9.35 -2.99 -7.00
CA GLU A 180 -8.66 -4.14 -7.54
C GLU A 180 -7.16 -3.99 -7.39
N ILE A 181 -6.49 -5.11 -7.15
CA ILE A 181 -5.04 -5.17 -6.94
C ILE A 181 -4.38 -5.75 -8.19
N PRO A 182 -3.37 -5.10 -8.78
CA PRO A 182 -2.62 -5.67 -9.89
C PRO A 182 -2.00 -7.02 -9.51
N ALA A 183 -2.12 -8.01 -10.39
CA ALA A 183 -1.55 -9.33 -10.15
C ALA A 183 -0.04 -9.27 -9.90
N MET A 184 0.67 -8.37 -10.57
CA MET A 184 2.08 -8.11 -10.29
C MET A 184 2.33 -7.70 -8.84
N ALA A 185 1.48 -6.85 -8.25
CA ALA A 185 1.63 -6.45 -6.85
C ALA A 185 1.42 -7.66 -5.91
N VAL A 186 0.46 -8.53 -6.24
CA VAL A 186 0.25 -9.78 -5.48
C VAL A 186 1.45 -10.72 -5.61
N ILE A 187 2.00 -10.92 -6.81
CA ILE A 187 3.19 -11.76 -7.02
C ILE A 187 4.38 -11.21 -6.20
N VAL A 188 4.55 -9.89 -6.14
CA VAL A 188 5.63 -9.25 -5.38
C VAL A 188 5.46 -9.45 -3.87
N ARG A 189 4.24 -9.30 -3.35
CA ARG A 189 3.96 -9.21 -1.90
C ARG A 189 3.57 -10.53 -1.26
N ASP A 190 2.91 -11.39 -2.02
CA ASP A 190 2.30 -12.63 -1.55
C ASP A 190 2.37 -13.75 -2.64
N PRO A 191 3.59 -14.13 -3.07
CA PRO A 191 3.79 -15.08 -4.16
C PRO A 191 3.31 -16.49 -3.82
N GLU A 192 3.36 -16.88 -2.55
CA GLU A 192 2.92 -18.20 -2.09
C GLU A 192 1.40 -18.36 -2.18
N TRP A 193 0.63 -17.39 -1.67
CA TRP A 193 -0.82 -17.37 -1.82
C TRP A 193 -1.22 -17.52 -3.29
N LEU A 194 -0.59 -16.72 -4.17
CA LEU A 194 -0.92 -16.71 -5.58
C LEU A 194 -0.55 -18.03 -6.27
N ALA A 195 0.61 -18.62 -5.93
CA ALA A 195 1.05 -19.89 -6.49
C ALA A 195 0.09 -21.05 -6.16
N ASN A 196 -0.69 -20.91 -5.09
CA ASN A 196 -1.67 -21.90 -4.66
C ASN A 196 -3.09 -21.63 -5.21
N GLN A 197 -3.31 -20.54 -5.96
CA GLN A 197 -4.60 -20.25 -6.60
C GLN A 197 -4.86 -21.16 -7.81
N GLU A 198 -6.13 -21.53 -7.99
CA GLU A 198 -6.55 -22.35 -9.12
C GLU A 198 -6.23 -21.66 -10.46
N GLY A 199 -5.67 -22.42 -11.41
CA GLY A 199 -5.25 -21.90 -12.71
C GLY A 199 -4.03 -20.97 -12.70
N MET A 200 -3.56 -20.48 -11.55
CA MET A 200 -2.35 -19.64 -11.44
C MET A 200 -1.07 -20.45 -11.30
N HIS A 201 -1.15 -21.67 -10.76
CA HIS A 201 -0.02 -22.60 -10.65
C HIS A 201 0.68 -22.87 -11.99
N ARG A 202 -0.03 -22.80 -13.12
CA ARG A 202 0.55 -22.99 -14.47
C ARG A 202 1.54 -21.89 -14.88
N TYR A 203 1.50 -20.74 -14.22
CA TYR A 203 2.43 -19.64 -14.45
C TYR A 203 3.64 -19.72 -13.52
N VAL A 204 3.64 -20.62 -12.53
CA VAL A 204 4.79 -20.88 -11.65
C VAL A 204 5.79 -21.78 -12.38
N VAL A 205 6.97 -21.26 -12.65
CA VAL A 205 8.08 -21.97 -13.29
C VAL A 205 8.91 -22.73 -12.25
N SER A 206 9.16 -22.11 -11.10
CA SER A 206 9.86 -22.76 -9.98
C SER A 206 9.41 -22.18 -8.65
N ARG A 207 9.47 -23.00 -7.60
CA ARG A 207 9.24 -22.63 -6.21
C ARG A 207 10.59 -22.49 -5.48
N PRO A 208 10.68 -21.69 -4.41
CA PRO A 208 11.86 -21.71 -3.54
C PRO A 208 12.07 -23.15 -3.04
N TRP A 209 13.34 -23.57 -2.96
CA TRP A 209 13.69 -24.85 -2.33
C TRP A 209 13.39 -24.76 -0.83
N PRO A 210 12.76 -25.79 -0.23
CA PRO A 210 12.50 -25.84 1.20
C PRO A 210 13.78 -25.85 2.05
#